data_AF-A0A1B6LWM3-F1
#
_entry.id   AF-A0A1B6LWM3-F1
#
_cell.length_a   1.000
_cell.length_b   1.000
_cell.length_c   1.000
_cell.angle_alpha   90.00
_cell.angle_beta   90.00
_cell.angle_gamma   90.00
#
_symmetry.space_group_name_H-M   'P 1'
#
loop_
_entity.id
_entity.type
_entity.pdbx_description
1 polymer ?
#
loop_
_entity_poly.entity_id
_entity_poly.type
_entity_poly.pdbx_seq_one_letter_code
_entity_poly.pdbx_strand_id
1 'polypeptide(L)'
;RQLTIQLASNQNRPCSAWNFTIHEYAEDGPERTGKTLYNFCPRQKIANYSLPFQLNVVVIKLTAMSSIPPEFQIKWRSQIVRANTRTAMSVPVLSSQTTRVSPVTMATVLL
;
A
#
# COMPACT_ATOMS: atom_id res chain seq x y z
N ARG A 1 -4.91 -9.05 0.26
CA ARG A 1 -3.55 -8.48 0.34
C ARG A 1 -3.69 -6.97 0.18
N GLN A 2 -2.88 -6.18 0.87
CA GLN A 2 -2.92 -4.72 0.82
C GLN A 2 -1.57 -4.22 0.32
N LEU A 3 -1.54 -3.65 -0.88
CA LEU A 3 -0.35 -3.01 -1.43
C LEU A 3 -0.45 -1.50 -1.19
N THR A 4 0.56 -0.93 -0.51
CA THR A 4 0.67 0.51 -0.30
C THR A 4 1.92 1.01 -1.01
N ILE A 5 1.76 2.05 -1.82
CA ILE A 5 2.82 2.74 -2.53
C ILE A 5 3.04 4.09 -1.84
N GLN A 6 4.28 4.42 -1.55
CA GLN A 6 4.70 5.70 -1.03
C GLN A 6 5.54 6.41 -2.08
N LEU A 7 5.14 7.62 -2.43
CA LEU A 7 5.85 8.52 -3.33
C LEU A 7 6.30 9.72 -2.52
N ALA A 8 7.54 10.14 -2.71
CA ALA A 8 8.08 11.31 -2.04
C ALA A 8 8.91 12.14 -3.01
N SER A 9 8.92 13.46 -2.81
CA SER A 9 9.76 14.39 -3.54
C SER A 9 10.13 15.57 -2.65
N ASN A 10 11.34 16.08 -2.83
CA ASN A 10 11.77 17.32 -2.17
C ASN A 10 11.66 18.54 -3.10
N GLN A 11 11.19 18.35 -4.34
CA GLN A 11 11.10 19.42 -5.34
C GLN A 11 9.81 20.23 -5.19
N ASN A 12 9.93 21.53 -4.91
CA ASN A 12 8.77 22.44 -4.92
C ASN A 12 8.45 22.92 -6.35
N ARG A 13 8.01 22.01 -7.22
CA ARG A 13 7.66 22.29 -8.62
C ARG A 13 6.15 22.14 -8.86
N PRO A 14 5.59 22.85 -9.86
CA PRO A 14 4.19 22.67 -10.24
C PRO A 14 3.95 21.26 -10.79
N CYS A 15 2.72 20.74 -10.67
CA CYS A 15 2.37 19.39 -11.12
C CYS A 15 2.49 19.19 -12.66
N SER A 16 2.48 20.29 -13.42
CA SER A 16 2.74 20.28 -14.86
C SER A 16 4.21 20.10 -15.22
N ALA A 17 5.15 20.37 -14.30
CA ALA A 17 6.57 20.17 -14.58
C ALA A 17 6.91 18.68 -14.66
N TRP A 18 6.38 17.89 -13.74
CA TRP A 18 6.35 16.43 -13.83
C TRP A 18 5.34 15.88 -12.82
N ASN A 19 4.87 14.65 -13.02
CA ASN A 19 3.97 13.95 -12.11
C ASN A 19 4.17 12.43 -12.17
N PHE A 20 3.65 11.73 -11.16
CA PHE A 20 3.40 10.29 -11.27
C PHE A 20 1.93 10.02 -11.33
N THR A 21 1.54 9.16 -12.26
CA THR A 21 0.18 8.63 -12.31
C THR A 21 0.22 7.13 -12.04
N ILE A 22 -0.66 6.66 -11.15
CA ILE A 22 -0.84 5.24 -10.86
C ILE A 22 -2.09 4.80 -11.61
N HIS A 23 -1.97 3.74 -12.39
CA HIS A 23 -3.02 3.18 -13.23
C HIS A 23 -3.30 1.73 -12.84
N GLU A 24 -4.54 1.31 -13.03
CA GLU A 24 -4.85 -0.12 -13.07
C GLU A 24 -4.06 -0.80 -14.19
N TYR A 25 -3.64 -2.04 -13.96
CA TYR A 25 -3.08 -2.85 -15.04
C TYR A 25 -4.22 -3.31 -15.95
N ALA A 26 -4.07 -3.05 -17.25
CA ALA A 26 -4.94 -3.58 -18.29
C ALA A 26 -4.09 -4.38 -19.28
N GLU A 27 -4.57 -5.54 -19.73
CA GLU A 27 -3.84 -6.34 -20.72
C GLU A 27 -3.88 -5.70 -22.11
N ASP A 28 -4.89 -4.87 -22.35
CA ASP A 28 -5.11 -4.21 -23.63
C ASP A 28 -4.21 -2.99 -23.82
N GLY A 29 -3.72 -2.82 -25.04
CA GLY A 29 -2.99 -1.65 -25.50
C GLY A 29 -1.47 -1.67 -25.22
N PRO A 30 -0.73 -0.74 -25.84
CA PRO A 30 0.74 -0.74 -25.79
C PRO A 30 1.30 -0.36 -24.42
N GLU A 31 0.61 0.50 -23.66
CA GLU A 31 1.06 0.97 -22.34
C GLU A 31 0.58 0.08 -21.18
N ARG A 32 -0.34 -0.86 -21.44
CA ARG A 32 -0.98 -1.71 -20.42
C ARG A 32 -1.59 -0.95 -19.23
N THR A 33 -2.03 0.29 -19.49
CA THR A 33 -2.62 1.20 -18.50
C THR A 33 -4.14 1.22 -18.65
N GLY A 34 -4.85 0.86 -17.59
CA GLY A 34 -6.28 1.05 -17.44
C GLY A 34 -6.62 2.41 -16.84
N LYS A 35 -7.56 2.43 -15.89
CA LYS A 35 -8.03 3.66 -15.23
C LYS A 35 -6.96 4.28 -14.33
N THR A 36 -6.86 5.60 -14.35
CA THR A 36 -6.05 6.36 -13.38
C THR A 36 -6.62 6.23 -11.97
N LEU A 37 -5.83 5.69 -11.06
CA LEU A 37 -6.14 5.50 -9.66
C LEU A 37 -5.67 6.67 -8.79
N TYR A 38 -4.50 7.22 -9.10
CA TYR A 38 -3.90 8.29 -8.31
C TYR A 38 -2.97 9.16 -9.16
N ASN A 39 -2.84 10.43 -8.76
CA ASN A 39 -1.90 11.37 -9.36
C ASN A 39 -1.09 12.08 -8.26
N PHE A 40 0.23 11.96 -8.33
CA PHE A 40 1.17 12.57 -7.43
C PHE A 40 1.85 13.77 -8.07
N CYS A 41 1.92 14.87 -7.31
CA CYS A 41 2.56 16.10 -7.74
C CYS A 41 3.88 16.34 -6.98
N PRO A 42 4.91 16.96 -7.60
CA PRO A 42 6.24 17.12 -7.00
C PRO A 42 6.21 17.90 -5.68
N ARG A 43 5.34 18.91 -5.61
CA ARG A 43 5.13 19.72 -4.41
C ARG A 43 4.64 18.91 -3.20
N GLN A 44 4.08 17.72 -3.41
CA GLN A 44 3.72 16.81 -2.32
C GLN A 44 4.99 16.17 -1.76
N LYS A 45 5.37 16.53 -0.53
CA LYS A 45 6.58 15.99 0.11
C LYS A 45 6.56 14.47 0.20
N ILE A 46 5.46 13.91 0.68
CA ILE A 46 5.22 12.47 0.83
C ILE A 46 3.73 12.21 0.57
N ALA A 47 3.43 11.20 -0.23
CA ALA A 47 2.09 10.70 -0.49
C ALA A 47 2.08 9.18 -0.30
N ASN A 48 1.03 8.68 0.34
CA ASN A 48 0.80 7.24 0.50
C ASN A 48 -0.50 6.87 -0.20
N TYR A 49 -0.42 5.95 -1.14
CA TYR A 49 -1.57 5.40 -1.85
C TYR A 49 -1.72 3.91 -1.53
N SER A 50 -2.82 3.56 -0.89
CA SER A 50 -3.19 2.18 -0.62
C SER A 50 -4.13 1.70 -1.72
N LEU A 51 -3.76 0.62 -2.38
CA LEU A 51 -4.55 0.08 -3.48
C LEU A 51 -5.91 -0.45 -2.99
N PRO A 52 -6.96 -0.32 -3.81
CA PRO A 52 -8.25 -0.96 -3.56
C PRO A 52 -8.12 -2.47 -3.34
N PHE A 53 -9.07 -3.03 -2.59
CA PHE A 53 -9.12 -4.47 -2.34
C PHE A 53 -9.22 -5.23 -3.67
N GLN A 54 -8.52 -6.36 -3.78
CA GLN A 54 -8.39 -7.22 -4.99
C GLN A 54 -7.45 -6.72 -6.10
N LEU A 55 -7.01 -5.46 -6.10
CA LEU A 55 -5.99 -5.00 -7.04
C LEU A 55 -4.59 -5.40 -6.56
N ASN A 56 -3.91 -6.23 -7.36
CA ASN A 56 -2.57 -6.75 -7.05
C ASN A 56 -1.47 -6.22 -7.98
N VAL A 57 -1.84 -5.62 -9.10
CA VAL A 57 -0.92 -5.13 -10.12
C VAL A 57 -1.35 -3.72 -10.53
N VAL A 58 -0.38 -2.81 -10.62
CA VAL A 58 -0.58 -1.45 -11.12
C VAL A 58 0.60 -1.02 -11.95
N VAL A 59 0.35 -0.04 -12.81
CA VAL A 59 1.36 0.61 -13.63
C VAL A 59 1.59 2.01 -13.08
N ILE A 60 2.85 2.37 -12.84
CA ILE A 60 3.24 3.72 -12.41
C ILE A 60 3.90 4.41 -13.61
N LYS A 61 3.31 5.52 -14.07
CA LYS A 61 3.81 6.31 -15.19
C LYS A 61 4.37 7.64 -14.70
N LEU A 62 5.63 7.91 -15.02
CA LEU A 62 6.27 9.21 -14.86
C LEU A 62 6.02 10.06 -16.11
N THR A 63 5.43 11.24 -15.94
CA THR A 63 5.36 12.23 -17.03
C THR A 63 6.21 13.42 -16.62
N ALA A 64 7.16 13.84 -17.46
CA ALA A 64 8.02 14.98 -17.18
C ALA A 64 8.05 15.94 -18.38
N MET A 65 7.74 17.20 -18.12
CA MET A 65 7.76 18.31 -19.07
C MET A 65 8.62 19.45 -18.49
N SER A 66 9.83 19.12 -18.05
CA SER A 66 10.74 20.07 -17.43
C SER A 66 12.17 19.85 -17.92
N SER A 67 12.97 20.92 -17.95
CA SER A 67 14.40 20.88 -18.20
C SER A 67 15.20 20.37 -16.99
N ILE A 68 14.58 20.37 -15.81
CA ILE A 68 15.21 19.92 -14.57
C ILE A 68 14.74 18.49 -14.29
N PRO A 69 15.67 17.56 -14.01
CA PRO A 69 15.32 16.17 -13.79
C PRO A 69 14.39 16.02 -12.58
N PRO A 70 13.36 15.16 -12.67
CA PRO A 70 12.53 14.78 -11.53
C PRO A 70 13.37 14.14 -10.42
N GLU A 71 13.23 14.63 -9.20
CA GLU A 71 13.80 14.00 -8.00
C GLU A 71 12.67 13.42 -7.15
N PHE A 72 12.70 12.10 -6.97
CA PHE A 72 11.66 11.37 -6.27
C PHE A 72 12.19 10.12 -5.58
N GLN A 73 11.40 9.60 -4.65
CA GLN A 73 11.60 8.29 -4.03
C GLN A 73 10.30 7.50 -4.11
N ILE A 74 10.41 6.23 -4.49
CA ILE A 74 9.28 5.29 -4.52
C ILE A 74 9.58 4.17 -3.52
N LYS A 75 8.62 3.89 -2.64
CA LYS A 75 8.64 2.71 -1.76
C LYS A 75 7.33 1.97 -1.92
N TRP A 76 7.35 0.66 -1.79
CA TRP A 76 6.14 -0.16 -1.77
C TRP A 76 6.19 -1.15 -0.62
N ARG A 77 5.01 -1.45 -0.06
CA ARG A 77 4.84 -2.53 0.93
C ARG A 77 3.63 -3.37 0.57
N SER A 78 3.78 -4.69 0.66
CA SER A 78 2.67 -5.63 0.51
C SER A 78 2.41 -6.30 1.86
N GLN A 79 1.20 -6.12 2.39
CA GLN A 79 0.78 -6.74 3.65
C GLN A 79 -0.33 -7.75 3.40
N ILE A 80 -0.18 -8.97 3.94
CA ILE A 80 -1.26 -9.95 3.94
C ILE A 80 -2.20 -9.60 5.10
N VAL A 81 -3.33 -8.98 4.79
CA VAL A 81 -4.42 -8.79 5.75
C VAL A 81 -5.10 -10.15 5.95
N ARG A 82 -4.76 -10.85 7.03
CA ARG A 82 -5.54 -12.01 7.49
C ARG A 82 -6.77 -11.48 8.21
N ALA A 83 -7.96 -11.70 7.66
CA ALA A 83 -9.18 -11.51 8.43
C ALA A 83 -9.11 -12.46 9.62
N ASN A 84 -9.16 -11.91 10.83
CA ASN A 84 -9.09 -12.68 12.05
C ASN A 84 -10.45 -13.40 12.22
N THR A 85 -10.64 -14.55 11.57
CA THR A 85 -11.79 -15.43 11.78
C THR A 85 -11.68 -16.18 13.10
N ARG A 86 -11.31 -15.47 14.18
CA ARG A 86 -11.66 -15.93 15.52
C ARG A 86 -13.16 -15.71 15.64
N THR A 87 -13.91 -16.70 15.20
CA THR A 87 -15.25 -16.97 15.70
C THR A 87 -15.15 -16.83 17.21
N ALA A 88 -15.63 -15.72 17.75
CA ALA A 88 -15.90 -15.61 19.15
C ALA A 88 -17.06 -16.59 19.40
N MET A 89 -16.75 -17.87 19.53
CA MET A 89 -17.62 -18.79 20.26
C MET A 89 -17.61 -18.23 21.68
N SER A 90 -18.63 -17.43 21.98
CA SER A 90 -19.01 -17.09 23.33
C SER A 90 -19.33 -18.41 24.03
N VAL A 91 -18.31 -19.00 24.68
CA VAL A 91 -18.54 -20.07 25.64
C VAL A 91 -19.31 -19.41 26.79
N PRO A 92 -20.53 -19.89 27.15
CA PRO A 92 -21.21 -19.38 28.32
C PRO A 92 -20.32 -19.69 29.53
N VAL A 93 -19.92 -18.65 30.24
CA VAL A 93 -19.16 -18.76 31.48
C VAL A 93 -20.05 -19.47 32.50
N LEU A 94 -19.80 -20.75 32.74
CA LEU A 94 -20.19 -21.42 33.98
C LEU A 94 -19.00 -21.34 34.94
N SER A 95 -19.24 -20.68 36.07
CA SER A 95 -18.35 -20.44 37.19
C SER A 95 -17.57 -21.67 37.68
N SER A 96 -16.25 -21.53 37.85
CA SER A 96 -15.50 -22.00 39.03
C SER A 96 -14.02 -21.63 38.91
N GLN A 97 -13.44 -21.24 40.05
CA GLN A 97 -12.04 -20.86 40.25
C GLN A 97 -11.07 -21.96 39.79
N THR A 98 -9.93 -21.58 39.20
CA THR A 98 -8.57 -22.04 39.58
C THR A 98 -7.53 -21.40 38.66
N THR A 99 -6.53 -20.79 39.29
CA THR A 99 -5.31 -20.20 38.73
C THR A 99 -4.55 -21.16 37.80
N ARG A 100 -4.21 -20.71 36.58
CA ARG A 100 -3.09 -21.26 35.80
C ARG A 100 -2.33 -20.14 35.09
N VAL A 101 -1.09 -19.95 35.54
CA VAL A 101 -0.05 -19.19 34.84
C VAL A 101 0.20 -19.87 33.50
N SER A 102 0.10 -19.12 32.39
CA SER A 102 0.61 -19.59 31.08
C SER A 102 1.86 -18.79 30.71
N PRO A 103 2.99 -19.46 30.40
CA PRO A 103 4.15 -18.79 29.85
C PRO A 103 3.85 -18.36 28.40
N VAL A 104 4.20 -17.12 28.07
CA VAL A 104 4.13 -16.60 26.70
C VAL A 104 5.31 -17.20 25.92
N THR A 105 5.04 -18.19 25.06
CA THR A 105 6.03 -18.66 24.08
C THR A 105 5.88 -17.83 22.81
N MET A 106 6.81 -16.91 22.56
CA MET A 106 6.95 -16.25 21.26
C MET A 106 7.67 -17.18 20.29
N ALA A 107 7.00 -17.57 19.20
CA ALA A 107 7.64 -18.24 18.08
C ALA A 107 7.71 -17.26 16.89
N THR A 108 8.94 -16.89 16.53
CA THR A 108 9.26 -16.14 15.31
C THR A 108 9.39 -17.11 14.16
N VAL A 109 8.61 -16.94 13.09
CA VAL A 109 8.84 -17.65 11.83
C VAL A 109 9.37 -16.65 10.82
N LEU A 110 10.64 -16.83 10.45
CA LEU A 110 11.32 -16.16 9.34
C LEU A 110 11.06 -16.96 8.07
N LEU A 111 10.43 -16.34 7.08
CA LEU A 111 10.60 -16.63 5.66
C LEU A 111 10.61 -15.29 4.91
#